data_AF-A0A8H4UYW1-F1
#
_entry.id   AF-A0A8H4UYW1-F1
#
_cell.length_a   1.000
_cell.length_b   1.000
_cell.length_c   1.000
_cell.angle_alpha   90.00
_cell.angle_beta   90.00
_cell.angle_gamma   90.00
#
_symmetry.space_group_name_H-M   'P 1'
#
loop_
_entity.id
_entity.type
_entity.pdbx_description
1 polymer ?
#
loop_
_entity_poly.entity_id
_entity_poly.type
_entity_poly.pdbx_seq_one_letter_code
_entity_poly.pdbx_strand_id
1 'polypeptide(L)'
;KGEMDVRAYDYNSWIDSDMALQLAAEMGPDDVLFEGYAEIPTYRSLMVWMASQNPEDADPHSEVELDGVGGTALMVKADVHRDGAMFPPFPFYHMLETEGFAKMAKRLGYTCWGLPDYFPG
;
A
#
# COMPACT_ATOMS: atom_id res chain seq x y z
N LYS A 1 -2.63 -27.88 19.93
CA LYS A 1 -1.77 -26.66 19.85
C LYS A 1 -2.25 -25.93 18.61
N GLY A 2 -3.02 -24.85 18.78
CA GLY A 2 -3.60 -24.14 17.64
C GLY A 2 -2.50 -23.38 16.93
N GLU A 3 -2.26 -23.70 15.66
CA GLU A 3 -1.53 -22.83 14.76
C GLU A 3 -2.24 -21.47 14.78
N MET A 4 -1.49 -20.39 15.01
CA MET A 4 -2.02 -19.08 14.67
C MET A 4 -2.15 -19.05 13.15
N ASP A 5 -3.37 -19.26 12.66
CA ASP A 5 -3.72 -19.17 11.25
C ASP A 5 -3.71 -17.68 10.87
N VAL A 6 -2.50 -17.12 10.74
CA VAL A 6 -2.30 -15.73 10.32
C VAL A 6 -2.73 -15.65 8.86
N ARG A 7 -3.83 -14.93 8.62
CA ARG A 7 -4.39 -14.75 7.28
C ARG A 7 -4.12 -13.35 6.77
N ALA A 8 -3.77 -13.27 5.49
CA ALA A 8 -3.69 -12.03 4.75
C ALA A 8 -5.03 -11.28 4.81
N TYR A 9 -5.02 -10.05 5.33
CA TYR A 9 -6.22 -9.23 5.52
C TYR A 9 -6.21 -7.96 4.66
N ASP A 10 -5.12 -7.19 4.71
CA ASP A 10 -4.99 -5.91 4.00
C ASP A 10 -4.14 -6.08 2.74
N TYR A 11 -4.73 -5.81 1.57
CA TYR A 11 -4.08 -5.90 0.25
C TYR A 11 -3.73 -4.52 -0.33
N ASN A 12 -4.04 -3.43 0.38
CA ASN A 12 -3.86 -2.06 -0.11
C ASN A 12 -2.46 -1.49 0.18
N SER A 13 -1.57 -2.30 0.76
CA SER A 13 -0.16 -1.96 0.97
C SER A 13 0.69 -2.68 -0.07
N TRP A 14 1.29 -1.92 -0.99
CA TRP A 14 1.95 -2.49 -2.15
C TRP A 14 3.04 -1.61 -2.75
N ILE A 15 3.89 -2.24 -3.54
CA ILE A 15 4.87 -1.60 -4.43
C ILE A 15 4.29 -1.65 -5.85
N ASP A 16 4.37 -0.53 -6.56
CA ASP A 16 3.80 -0.43 -7.90
C ASP A 16 4.55 -1.32 -8.89
N SER A 17 3.92 -1.59 -10.03
CA SER A 17 4.53 -2.35 -11.11
C SER A 17 4.58 -1.53 -12.39
N ASP A 18 5.54 -1.82 -13.28
CA ASP A 18 5.60 -1.18 -14.60
C ASP A 18 4.30 -1.38 -15.40
N MET A 19 3.62 -2.53 -15.20
CA MET A 19 2.35 -2.83 -15.85
C MET A 19 1.21 -1.95 -15.32
N ALA A 20 1.11 -1.78 -14.00
CA ALA A 20 0.10 -0.93 -13.38
C ALA A 20 0.27 0.54 -13.81
N LEU A 21 1.51 1.01 -13.94
CA LEU A 21 1.82 2.35 -14.45
C LEU A 21 1.42 2.52 -15.93
N GLN A 22 1.66 1.49 -16.76
CA GLN A 22 1.24 1.52 -18.18
C GLN A 22 -0.27 1.53 -18.31
N LEU A 23 -0.96 0.67 -17.57
CA LEU A 23 -2.41 0.62 -17.55
C LEU A 23 -3.02 1.97 -17.12
N ALA A 24 -2.50 2.56 -16.04
CA ALA A 24 -2.92 3.87 -15.57
C ALA A 24 -2.74 4.96 -16.64
N ALA A 25 -1.71 4.87 -17.49
CA ALA A 25 -1.49 5.82 -18.58
C ALA A 25 -2.52 5.72 -19.72
N GLU A 26 -3.22 4.58 -19.85
CA GLU A 26 -4.27 4.35 -20.85
C GLU A 26 -5.68 4.65 -20.31
N MET A 27 -5.81 4.91 -19.01
CA MET A 27 -7.08 5.14 -18.33
C MET A 27 -7.58 6.58 -18.49
N GLY A 28 -8.90 6.75 -18.45
CA GLY A 28 -9.56 8.04 -18.38
C GLY A 28 -9.27 8.76 -17.06
N PRO A 29 -9.41 10.10 -17.01
CA PRO A 29 -9.03 10.90 -15.85
C PRO A 29 -9.81 10.56 -14.57
N ASP A 30 -11.03 10.04 -14.70
CA ASP A 30 -11.92 9.69 -13.60
C ASP A 30 -11.92 8.18 -13.27
N ASP A 31 -11.17 7.37 -14.03
CA ASP A 31 -11.08 5.94 -13.82
C ASP A 31 -10.19 5.63 -12.62
N VAL A 32 -10.58 4.63 -11.82
CA VAL A 32 -9.89 4.23 -10.59
C VAL A 32 -9.40 2.80 -10.70
N LEU A 33 -8.15 2.56 -10.28
CA LEU A 33 -7.52 1.27 -10.21
C LEU A 33 -7.56 0.75 -8.77
N PHE A 34 -8.36 -0.28 -8.53
CA PHE A 34 -8.45 -0.94 -7.23
C PHE A 34 -7.69 -2.27 -7.25
N GLU A 35 -6.89 -2.51 -6.22
CA GLU A 35 -6.38 -3.85 -5.97
C GLU A 35 -7.52 -4.81 -5.61
N GLY A 36 -7.54 -5.99 -6.24
CA GLY A 36 -8.56 -7.03 -5.99
C GLY A 36 -9.73 -7.06 -6.97
N TYR A 37 -9.85 -6.14 -7.95
CA TYR A 37 -10.76 -6.33 -9.07
C TYR A 37 -10.18 -7.39 -10.03
N ALA A 38 -10.83 -8.56 -10.07
CA ALA A 38 -10.37 -9.75 -10.81
C ALA A 38 -10.17 -9.53 -12.33
N GLU A 39 -10.69 -8.43 -12.88
CA GLU A 39 -10.72 -8.16 -14.31
C GLU A 39 -9.43 -7.52 -14.84
N ILE A 40 -8.58 -6.96 -13.97
CA ILE A 40 -7.33 -6.33 -14.40
C ILE A 40 -6.16 -6.73 -13.49
N PRO A 41 -5.22 -7.57 -13.97
CA PRO A 41 -4.04 -7.94 -13.19
C PRO A 41 -3.06 -6.77 -13.18
N THR A 42 -2.99 -6.04 -12.07
CA THR A 42 -2.07 -4.91 -11.86
C THR A 42 -0.63 -5.38 -11.60
N TYR A 43 -0.43 -6.64 -11.21
CA TYR A 43 0.87 -7.24 -10.86
C TYR A 43 1.65 -6.45 -9.80
N ARG A 44 0.96 -5.71 -8.94
CA ARG A 44 1.58 -5.03 -7.82
C ARG A 44 2.13 -6.03 -6.81
N SER A 45 3.28 -5.70 -6.23
CA SER A 45 3.86 -6.53 -5.18
C SER A 45 3.20 -6.18 -3.85
N LEU A 46 2.32 -7.06 -3.36
CA LEU A 46 1.56 -6.81 -2.14
C LEU A 46 2.39 -7.14 -0.90
N MET A 47 2.48 -6.20 0.04
CA MET A 47 3.27 -6.32 1.27
C MET A 47 2.86 -7.54 2.09
N VAL A 48 1.57 -7.91 2.05
CA VAL A 48 1.03 -9.06 2.78
C VAL A 48 1.70 -10.39 2.41
N TRP A 49 2.29 -10.47 1.21
CA TRP A 49 3.04 -11.65 0.75
C TRP A 49 4.56 -11.53 0.94
N MET A 50 5.03 -10.39 1.47
CA MET A 50 6.46 -10.14 1.74
C MET A 50 6.89 -10.59 3.14
N ALA A 51 5.92 -10.91 4.01
CA ALA A 51 6.21 -11.41 5.35
C ALA A 51 6.98 -12.74 5.30
N SER A 52 7.93 -12.90 6.21
CA SER A 52 8.71 -14.13 6.37
C SER A 52 7.78 -15.30 6.68
N GLN A 53 7.93 -16.39 5.93
CA GLN A 53 7.21 -17.64 6.16
C GLN A 53 7.78 -18.41 7.37
N ASN A 54 8.99 -18.07 7.81
CA ASN A 54 9.63 -18.65 8.98
C ASN A 54 9.72 -17.61 10.10
N PRO A 55 9.02 -17.80 11.23
CA PRO A 55 9.06 -16.86 12.36
C PRO A 55 10.47 -16.63 12.94
N GLU A 56 11.39 -17.59 12.80
CA GLU A 56 12.77 -17.42 13.27
C GLU A 56 13.58 -16.43 12.42
N ASP A 57 13.17 -16.21 11.17
CA ASP A 57 13.81 -15.29 10.23
C ASP A 57 13.09 -13.92 10.15
N ALA A 58 11.93 -13.79 10.81
CA ALA A 58 11.13 -12.57 10.79
C ALA A 58 11.79 -11.45 11.60
N ASP A 59 11.99 -10.29 10.97
CA ASP A 59 12.53 -9.10 11.64
C ASP A 59 11.45 -8.00 11.71
N PRO A 60 10.86 -7.71 12.88
CA PRO A 60 9.85 -6.66 13.04
C PRO A 60 10.29 -5.25 12.64
N HIS A 61 11.60 -5.03 12.44
CA HIS A 61 12.19 -3.78 11.98
C HIS A 61 12.56 -3.80 10.50
N SER A 62 12.30 -4.90 9.78
CA SER A 62 12.40 -4.96 8.33
C SER A 62 11.47 -3.93 7.71
N GLU A 63 12.01 -3.10 6.83
CA GLU A 63 11.31 -2.01 6.17
C GLU A 63 11.30 -2.23 4.66
N VAL A 64 10.15 -2.00 4.03
CA VAL A 64 10.01 -1.96 2.56
C VAL A 64 9.43 -0.62 2.16
N GLU A 65 9.97 0.02 1.13
CA GLU A 65 9.32 1.21 0.57
C GLU A 65 8.03 0.79 -0.13
N LEU A 66 6.95 1.57 0.02
CA LEU A 66 5.65 1.32 -0.57
C LEU A 66 5.22 2.46 -1.50
N ASP A 67 4.43 2.15 -2.51
CA ASP A 67 3.75 3.11 -3.38
C ASP A 67 2.28 3.33 -3.01
N GLY A 68 1.64 2.29 -2.46
CA GLY A 68 0.30 2.34 -1.87
C GLY A 68 0.31 1.86 -0.42
N VAL A 69 -0.58 2.43 0.41
CA VAL A 69 -0.73 2.03 1.82
C VAL A 69 -2.18 1.69 2.15
N GLY A 70 -2.35 0.71 3.03
CA GLY A 70 -3.63 0.39 3.66
C GLY A 70 -3.92 1.22 4.90
N GLY A 71 -5.17 1.19 5.35
CA GLY A 71 -5.66 1.96 6.51
C GLY A 71 -5.73 1.19 7.82
N THR A 72 -5.46 -0.13 7.81
CA THR A 72 -5.67 -1.00 8.98
C THR A 72 -4.82 -0.57 10.18
N ALA A 73 -3.54 -0.28 9.94
CA ALA A 73 -2.63 0.29 10.92
C ALA A 73 -1.61 1.17 10.19
N LEU A 74 -1.89 2.48 10.15
CA LEU A 74 -1.07 3.46 9.44
C LEU A 74 -0.61 4.56 10.40
N MET A 75 0.70 4.71 10.55
CA MET A 75 1.31 5.79 11.33
C MET A 75 1.81 6.89 10.39
N VAL A 76 1.34 8.12 10.61
CA VAL A 76 1.68 9.28 9.78
C VAL A 76 2.29 10.37 10.64
N LYS A 77 3.46 10.89 10.23
CA LYS A 77 4.02 12.11 10.84
C LYS A 77 3.08 13.28 10.56
N ALA A 78 2.71 14.03 11.59
CA ALA A 78 1.72 15.11 11.47
C ALA A 78 2.06 16.17 10.40
N ASP A 79 3.35 16.41 10.13
CA ASP A 79 3.80 17.34 9.08
C ASP A 79 3.31 16.94 7.68
N VAL A 80 3.19 15.63 7.40
CA VAL A 80 2.69 15.11 6.11
C VAL A 80 1.27 15.62 5.85
N HIS A 81 0.41 15.62 6.86
CA HIS A 81 -0.94 16.18 6.76
C HIS A 81 -0.94 17.71 6.70
N ARG A 82 -0.06 18.38 7.46
CA ARG A 82 0.02 19.85 7.44
C ARG A 82 0.50 20.39 6.10
N ASP A 83 1.32 19.62 5.38
CA ASP A 83 1.78 19.94 4.03
C ASP A 83 0.72 19.64 2.96
N GLY A 84 -0.43 19.07 3.35
CA GLY A 84 -1.61 18.94 2.51
C GLY A 84 -1.95 17.52 2.07
N ALA A 85 -1.19 16.49 2.48
CA ALA A 85 -1.59 15.11 2.20
C ALA A 85 -2.88 14.78 2.97
N MET A 86 -3.86 14.23 2.28
CA MET A 86 -5.14 13.79 2.85
C MET A 86 -5.63 12.53 2.15
N PHE A 87 -6.71 11.93 2.62
CA PHE A 87 -7.36 10.78 1.98
C PHE A 87 -8.34 11.31 0.94
N PRO A 88 -8.05 11.23 -0.38
CA PRO A 88 -8.90 11.82 -1.39
C PRO A 88 -10.17 11.00 -1.60
N PRO A 89 -11.36 11.63 -1.49
CA PRO A 89 -12.63 10.98 -1.84
C PRO A 89 -12.93 11.03 -3.35
N PHE A 90 -11.93 11.39 -4.16
CA PHE A 90 -12.01 11.56 -5.61
C PHE A 90 -10.77 10.97 -6.29
N PRO A 91 -10.86 10.55 -7.56
CA PRO A 91 -9.72 9.95 -8.27
C PRO A 91 -8.51 10.87 -8.25
N PHE A 92 -7.39 10.36 -7.71
CA PHE A 92 -6.11 11.04 -7.67
C PHE A 92 -5.04 10.12 -8.25
N TYR A 93 -4.63 10.38 -9.49
CA TYR A 93 -3.77 9.46 -10.27
C TYR A 93 -4.33 8.03 -10.27
N HIS A 94 -5.63 7.89 -10.54
CA HIS A 94 -6.36 6.62 -10.56
C HIS A 94 -6.41 5.88 -9.22
N MET A 95 -6.12 6.55 -8.10
CA MET A 95 -6.22 6.00 -6.75
C MET A 95 -7.19 6.82 -5.88
N LEU A 96 -7.72 6.18 -4.83
CA LEU A 96 -8.61 6.79 -3.85
C LEU A 96 -8.09 6.60 -2.42
N GLU A 97 -8.66 7.32 -1.46
CA GLU A 97 -8.53 7.07 -0.02
C GLU A 97 -7.06 6.86 0.44
N THR A 98 -6.70 5.68 0.94
CA THR A 98 -5.37 5.43 1.52
C THR A 98 -4.27 5.31 0.46
N GLU A 99 -4.59 4.75 -0.72
CA GLU A 99 -3.65 4.66 -1.85
C GLU A 99 -3.41 6.04 -2.47
N GLY A 100 -4.47 6.84 -2.62
CA GLY A 100 -4.38 8.22 -3.06
C GLY A 100 -3.60 9.11 -2.08
N PHE A 101 -3.74 8.86 -0.77
CA PHE A 101 -2.94 9.50 0.27
C PHE A 101 -1.43 9.20 0.09
N ALA A 102 -1.04 7.94 -0.13
CA ALA A 102 0.36 7.58 -0.36
C ALA A 102 0.93 8.31 -1.58
N LYS A 103 0.15 8.40 -2.67
CA LYS A 103 0.55 9.16 -3.86
C LYS A 103 0.72 10.65 -3.56
N MET A 104 -0.18 11.26 -2.81
CA MET A 104 -0.05 12.67 -2.39
C MET A 104 1.20 12.89 -1.55
N ALA A 105 1.46 12.02 -0.56
CA ALA A 105 2.65 12.10 0.27
C ALA A 105 3.93 12.05 -0.57
N LYS A 106 4.03 11.11 -1.54
CA LYS A 106 5.17 11.05 -2.48
C LYS A 106 5.32 12.33 -3.30
N ARG A 107 4.22 12.92 -3.76
CA ARG A 107 4.25 14.19 -4.53
C ARG A 107 4.70 15.39 -3.69
N LEU A 108 4.51 15.34 -2.38
CA LEU A 108 5.01 16.32 -1.42
C LEU A 108 6.46 16.06 -0.98
N GLY A 109 7.10 15.00 -1.49
CA GLY A 109 8.50 14.66 -1.19
C GLY A 109 8.69 13.72 0.01
N TYR A 110 7.61 13.11 0.51
CA TYR A 110 7.67 12.10 1.56
C TYR A 110 7.82 10.69 0.96
N THR A 111 8.29 9.75 1.78
CA THR A 111 8.34 8.31 1.44
C THR A 111 7.41 7.53 2.36
N CYS A 112 6.81 6.48 1.82
CA CYS A 112 5.95 5.56 2.56
C CYS A 112 6.72 4.26 2.80
N TRP A 113 6.65 3.75 4.03
CA TRP A 113 7.35 2.54 4.44
C TRP A 113 6.37 1.56 5.08
N GLY A 114 6.57 0.28 4.81
CA GLY A 114 5.82 -0.83 5.38
C GLY A 114 6.72 -1.75 6.19
N LEU A 115 6.13 -2.41 7.17
CA LEU A 115 6.81 -3.38 8.04
C LEU A 115 6.17 -4.77 7.80
N PRO A 116 6.69 -5.57 6.85
CA PRO A 116 6.05 -6.83 6.45
C PRO A 116 6.03 -7.88 7.57
N ASP A 117 7.01 -7.85 8.48
CA ASP A 117 7.17 -8.82 9.57
C ASP A 117 6.68 -8.31 10.93
N TYR A 118 6.02 -7.14 10.96
CA TYR A 118 5.47 -6.58 12.19
C TYR A 118 4.11 -7.21 12.51
N PHE A 119 4.10 -8.19 13.41
CA PHE A 119 2.89 -8.78 13.95
C PHE A 119 2.59 -8.18 15.33
N PRO A 120 1.46 -7.49 15.52
CA PRO A 120 1.06 -7.04 16.86
C PRO A 120 0.81 -8.28 17.73
N GLY A 121 1.64 -8.42 18.77
CA GLY A 121 1.59 -9.54 19.72
C GLY A 121 0.43 -9.50 20.69
#